data_AF-Q2TUP7-F1
#
_entry.id   AF-Q2TUP7-F1
#
_cell.length_a   1.000
_cell.length_b   1.000
_cell.length_c   1.000
_cell.angle_alpha   90.00
_cell.angle_beta   90.00
_cell.angle_gamma   90.00
#
_symmetry.space_group_name_H-M   'P 1'
#
loop_
_entity.id
_entity.type
_entity.pdbx_description
1 polymer ?
#
loop_
_entity_poly.entity_id
_entity_poly.type
_entity_poly.pdbx_seq_one_letter_code
_entity_poly.pdbx_strand_id
1 'polypeptide(L)'
;MNVHFPQDEISRAEAYNIVNANQQFTVPTSGDPIRGLIQDHIVSATLLTKKDTFLTREEYQNLVYTACVSSSSPFYRYAKDCPKVTIEKDESSFVPLPPAIWKPNPLWTGKQVITTILDHITKGTLPFSSKKAGRVPPDYWGRDSGEIEVLIRDNELICGVIDKAQFGKYGLVHIVHELYGADAAGRLLSVFSRLFTAFLQMHGFTCGAVDLLLVPKAENERRKKLEKAKKLGDKVHLQFLGLSGQELGEGQMEEEIEKILRSKGETASARLDRLMSSALNGVTSDVNNSLFPKGLLVPFPKNCLSLMTTTGAKGGMVNFTQISSLLGQQELEGKRVPRMVSGKTLPCFSPWDSSPRAGGFISDRFLTGLRLQEYYFHCMAGRDGLVDTAVKTSRSGYLQRCLIKNLECLTVFYDHTVRDSDGSVVQFIYGEDGVDVTKTSCLTAFEILAANQKLLSHRLHKDKFINFLGGKSSNESSVVLPKALQSEARAFFENLTKKQKLSMKLTKAKEFMDLLQLRYISSLAQPGEAVGVIAGQSIGRAF
;
A
#
# COMPACT_ATOMS: atom_id res chain seq x y z
N MET A 1 -10.50 -23.27 -5.26
CA MET A 1 -11.63 -22.32 -5.39
C MET A 1 -12.82 -23.10 -5.89
N ASN A 2 -13.99 -22.88 -5.30
CA ASN A 2 -15.23 -23.48 -5.82
C ASN A 2 -15.80 -22.56 -6.90
N VAL A 3 -16.36 -23.16 -7.96
CA VAL A 3 -17.05 -22.41 -9.02
C VAL A 3 -18.53 -22.72 -8.88
N HIS A 4 -19.32 -21.68 -8.59
CA HIS A 4 -20.77 -21.77 -8.51
C HIS A 4 -21.36 -21.11 -9.75
N PHE A 5 -22.29 -21.78 -10.42
CA PHE A 5 -22.89 -21.33 -11.66
C PHE A 5 -24.39 -21.00 -11.45
N PRO A 6 -24.77 -19.71 -11.39
CA PRO A 6 -26.17 -19.30 -11.27
C PRO A 6 -27.04 -19.84 -12.40
N GLN A 7 -28.25 -20.33 -12.09
CA GLN A 7 -29.16 -20.96 -13.07
C GLN A 7 -30.30 -20.05 -13.53
N ASP A 8 -30.55 -18.96 -12.82
CA ASP A 8 -31.65 -18.01 -13.02
C ASP A 8 -31.13 -16.61 -13.37
N GLU A 9 -31.94 -15.84 -14.10
CA GLU A 9 -31.56 -14.49 -14.55
C GLU A 9 -31.41 -13.48 -13.41
N ILE A 10 -32.13 -13.68 -12.30
CA ILE A 10 -32.04 -12.80 -11.12
C ILE A 10 -30.66 -12.96 -10.47
N SER A 11 -30.28 -14.19 -10.15
CA SER A 11 -28.95 -14.47 -9.61
C SER A 11 -27.83 -14.10 -10.58
N ARG A 12 -28.05 -14.23 -11.90
CA ARG A 12 -27.11 -13.70 -12.90
C ARG A 12 -26.96 -12.19 -12.79
N ALA A 13 -28.06 -11.45 -12.67
CA ALA A 13 -28.03 -10.00 -12.52
C ALA A 13 -27.33 -9.55 -11.23
N GLU A 14 -27.55 -10.24 -10.11
CA GLU A 14 -26.84 -9.99 -8.85
C GLU A 14 -25.34 -10.27 -8.98
N ALA A 15 -24.97 -11.38 -9.61
CA ALA A 15 -23.57 -11.73 -9.84
C ALA A 15 -22.86 -10.70 -10.75
N TYR A 16 -23.54 -10.21 -11.79
CA TYR A 16 -22.97 -9.22 -12.71
C TYR A 16 -22.91 -7.80 -12.15
N ASN A 17 -23.82 -7.40 -11.25
CA ASN A 17 -23.92 -6.01 -10.82
C ASN A 17 -23.51 -5.75 -9.36
N ILE A 18 -23.58 -6.76 -8.48
CA ILE A 18 -23.32 -6.61 -7.04
C ILE A 18 -22.05 -7.35 -6.64
N VAL A 19 -22.00 -8.66 -6.90
CA VAL A 19 -20.91 -9.54 -6.44
C VAL A 19 -19.70 -9.50 -7.40
N ASN A 20 -19.82 -8.77 -8.51
CA ASN A 20 -18.77 -8.70 -9.51
C ASN A 20 -17.45 -8.17 -8.91
N ALA A 21 -16.32 -8.65 -9.40
CA ALA A 21 -15.02 -8.28 -8.84
C ALA A 21 -14.68 -6.79 -9.01
N ASN A 22 -15.27 -6.10 -9.99
CA ASN A 22 -15.04 -4.67 -10.21
C ASN A 22 -15.69 -3.82 -9.11
N GLN A 23 -16.90 -4.15 -8.68
CA GLN A 23 -17.59 -3.46 -7.58
C GLN A 23 -16.94 -3.78 -6.23
N GLN A 24 -16.31 -4.94 -6.08
CA GLN A 24 -15.52 -5.33 -4.90
C GLN A 24 -14.08 -4.80 -4.96
N PHE A 25 -13.90 -3.53 -5.34
CA PHE A 25 -12.57 -2.90 -5.47
C PHE A 25 -11.98 -2.48 -4.12
N THR A 26 -12.82 -1.97 -3.21
CA THR A 26 -12.47 -1.50 -1.87
C THR A 26 -12.97 -2.44 -0.78
N VAL A 27 -12.23 -2.54 0.33
CA VAL A 27 -12.65 -3.34 1.48
C VAL A 27 -13.63 -2.53 2.35
N PRO A 28 -14.78 -3.10 2.75
CA PRO A 28 -15.72 -2.43 3.65
C PRO A 28 -15.17 -2.11 5.06
N THR A 29 -14.06 -2.74 5.47
CA THR A 29 -13.45 -2.53 6.79
C THR A 29 -12.77 -1.17 6.93
N SER A 30 -12.11 -0.68 5.87
CA SER A 30 -11.32 0.56 5.92
C SER A 30 -11.52 1.48 4.71
N GLY A 31 -12.28 1.05 3.70
CA GLY A 31 -12.44 1.75 2.43
C GLY A 31 -11.18 1.72 1.55
N ASP A 32 -10.20 0.88 1.89
CA ASP A 32 -8.94 0.79 1.14
C ASP A 32 -9.06 -0.16 -0.05
N PRO A 33 -8.39 0.12 -1.18
CA PRO A 33 -8.41 -0.74 -2.35
C PRO A 33 -7.73 -2.09 -2.07
N ILE A 34 -8.40 -3.19 -2.41
CA ILE A 34 -7.86 -4.56 -2.29
C ILE A 34 -7.31 -5.08 -3.62
N ARG A 35 -7.84 -4.58 -4.75
CA ARG A 35 -7.41 -5.00 -6.08
C ARG A 35 -6.27 -4.11 -6.58
N GLY A 36 -5.16 -4.73 -6.94
CA GLY A 36 -3.98 -4.06 -7.47
C GLY A 36 -3.04 -5.06 -8.14
N LEU A 37 -2.06 -4.52 -8.86
CA LEU A 37 -1.00 -5.34 -9.43
C LEU A 37 0.07 -5.64 -8.38
N ILE A 38 0.78 -6.75 -8.55
CA ILE A 38 1.75 -7.27 -7.56
C ILE A 38 3.06 -7.67 -8.22
N GLN A 39 4.11 -7.81 -7.41
CA GLN A 39 5.39 -8.43 -7.80
C GLN A 39 5.97 -7.83 -9.10
N ASP A 40 6.13 -8.65 -10.14
CA ASP A 40 6.77 -8.32 -11.41
C ASP A 40 6.14 -7.12 -12.11
N HIS A 41 4.82 -6.94 -11.98
CA HIS A 41 4.13 -5.78 -12.54
C HIS A 41 4.58 -4.48 -11.89
N ILE A 42 4.87 -4.47 -10.59
CA ILE A 42 5.37 -3.28 -9.89
C ILE A 42 6.79 -2.95 -10.33
N VAL A 43 7.64 -3.98 -10.48
CA VAL A 43 9.01 -3.81 -10.99
C VAL A 43 8.98 -3.26 -12.42
N SER A 44 8.18 -3.88 -13.28
CA SER A 44 8.01 -3.45 -14.66
C SER A 44 7.43 -2.04 -14.76
N ALA A 45 6.44 -1.68 -13.94
CA ALA A 45 5.91 -0.32 -13.90
C ALA A 45 7.00 0.69 -13.54
N THR A 46 7.85 0.36 -12.56
CA THR A 46 8.95 1.22 -12.14
C THR A 46 10.00 1.36 -13.25
N LEU A 47 10.38 0.25 -13.90
CA LEU A 47 11.36 0.24 -14.98
C LEU A 47 10.84 0.91 -16.26
N LEU A 48 9.55 0.80 -16.57
CA LEU A 48 8.95 1.47 -17.72
C LEU A 48 8.87 2.97 -17.47
N THR A 49 8.46 3.39 -16.27
CA THR A 49 8.17 4.80 -15.99
C THR A 49 9.35 5.61 -15.46
N LYS A 50 10.53 5.03 -15.20
CA LYS A 50 11.74 5.80 -14.87
C LYS A 50 12.16 6.73 -16.03
N LYS A 51 12.84 7.82 -15.72
CA LYS A 51 13.31 8.83 -16.70
C LYS A 51 14.16 8.28 -17.83
N ASP A 52 15.00 7.29 -17.53
CA ASP A 52 15.99 6.76 -18.47
C ASP A 52 15.40 5.79 -19.51
N THR A 53 14.10 5.53 -19.48
CA THR A 53 13.46 4.58 -20.39
C THR A 53 12.94 5.30 -21.63
N PHE A 54 13.66 5.09 -22.74
CA PHE A 54 13.28 5.53 -24.08
C PHE A 54 12.90 4.34 -24.94
N LEU A 55 11.89 4.54 -25.78
CA LEU A 55 11.31 3.54 -26.67
C LEU A 55 11.36 4.06 -28.11
N THR A 56 11.68 3.17 -29.03
CA THR A 56 11.51 3.40 -30.46
C THR A 56 10.03 3.46 -30.83
N ARG A 57 9.73 3.90 -32.06
CA ARG A 57 8.35 3.99 -32.56
C ARG A 57 7.68 2.61 -32.53
N GLU A 58 8.41 1.59 -32.97
CA GLU A 58 7.95 0.22 -33.09
C GLU A 58 7.63 -0.37 -31.71
N GLU A 59 8.53 -0.18 -30.73
CA GLU A 59 8.33 -0.65 -29.36
C GLU A 59 7.14 0.06 -28.68
N TYR A 60 7.05 1.39 -28.84
CA TYR A 60 5.93 2.17 -28.31
C TYR A 60 4.59 1.68 -28.88
N GLN A 61 4.49 1.54 -30.20
CA GLN A 61 3.27 1.07 -30.86
C GLN A 61 2.92 -0.36 -30.46
N ASN A 62 3.91 -1.26 -30.40
CA ASN A 62 3.71 -2.64 -29.99
C ASN A 62 3.21 -2.75 -28.55
N LEU A 63 3.79 -1.99 -27.62
CA LEU A 63 3.39 -1.98 -26.21
C LEU A 63 1.96 -1.45 -26.03
N VAL A 64 1.63 -0.32 -26.66
CA VAL A 64 0.29 0.28 -26.58
C VAL A 64 -0.74 -0.67 -27.19
N TYR A 65 -0.46 -1.23 -28.37
CA TYR A 65 -1.34 -2.19 -29.03
C TYR A 65 -1.56 -3.44 -28.16
N THR A 66 -0.49 -4.07 -27.68
CA THR A 66 -0.59 -5.28 -26.82
C THR A 66 -1.34 -5.00 -25.51
N ALA A 67 -1.16 -3.81 -24.92
CA ALA A 67 -1.83 -3.44 -23.70
C ALA A 67 -3.34 -3.21 -23.92
N CYS A 68 -3.70 -2.45 -24.95
CA CYS A 68 -5.06 -1.94 -25.13
C CYS A 68 -5.95 -2.80 -26.00
N VAL A 69 -5.40 -3.70 -26.83
CA VAL A 69 -6.20 -4.66 -27.59
C VAL A 69 -6.91 -5.58 -26.60
N SER A 70 -8.17 -5.28 -26.36
CA SER A 70 -9.09 -6.13 -25.66
C SER A 70 -9.58 -7.18 -26.65
N SER A 71 -9.52 -8.45 -26.26
CA SER A 71 -10.22 -9.56 -26.92
C SER A 71 -11.75 -9.43 -26.83
N SER A 72 -12.29 -8.20 -26.73
CA SER A 72 -13.66 -7.93 -27.13
C SER A 72 -13.76 -8.37 -28.57
N SER A 73 -14.34 -9.55 -28.79
CA SER A 73 -14.87 -9.96 -30.08
C SER A 73 -15.47 -8.70 -30.70
N PRO A 74 -15.07 -8.31 -31.93
CA PRO A 74 -15.80 -7.27 -32.62
C PRO A 74 -17.27 -7.68 -32.55
N PHE A 75 -18.11 -6.75 -32.12
CA PHE A 75 -19.55 -6.98 -32.08
C PHE A 75 -19.94 -7.18 -33.54
N TYR A 76 -19.99 -8.43 -34.01
CA TYR A 76 -20.34 -8.77 -35.39
C TYR A 76 -21.81 -8.39 -35.59
N ARG A 77 -22.09 -7.13 -35.87
CA ARG A 77 -23.34 -6.75 -36.52
C ARG A 77 -23.21 -7.23 -37.95
N TYR A 78 -23.84 -8.37 -38.24
CA TYR A 78 -24.12 -8.76 -39.61
C TYR A 78 -24.84 -7.61 -40.30
N ALA A 79 -24.13 -6.87 -41.15
CA ALA A 79 -24.77 -5.99 -42.12
C ALA A 79 -25.57 -6.89 -43.05
N LYS A 80 -26.89 -6.69 -43.11
CA LYS A 80 -27.82 -7.60 -43.79
C LYS A 80 -27.59 -7.74 -45.31
N ASP A 81 -26.71 -6.95 -45.95
CA ASP A 81 -26.66 -6.89 -47.41
C ASP A 81 -25.27 -7.04 -48.07
N CYS A 82 -24.18 -7.41 -47.38
CA CYS A 82 -22.89 -7.71 -48.04
C CYS A 82 -21.97 -8.63 -47.19
N PRO A 83 -21.68 -9.88 -47.60
CA PRO A 83 -20.89 -10.83 -46.79
C PRO A 83 -19.35 -10.68 -46.88
N LYS A 84 -18.81 -9.62 -47.50
CA LYS A 84 -17.35 -9.44 -47.70
C LYS A 84 -16.76 -8.13 -47.19
N VAL A 85 -17.57 -7.20 -46.67
CA VAL A 85 -17.08 -5.94 -46.11
C VAL A 85 -17.77 -5.68 -44.79
N THR A 86 -17.03 -5.89 -43.70
CA THR A 86 -17.46 -5.56 -42.34
C THR A 86 -17.01 -4.14 -42.05
N ILE A 87 -17.95 -3.22 -41.81
CA ILE A 87 -17.62 -1.87 -41.34
C ILE A 87 -17.45 -1.96 -39.83
N GLU A 88 -16.21 -2.06 -39.37
CA GLU A 88 -15.87 -1.82 -37.96
C GLU A 88 -16.10 -0.33 -37.69
N LYS A 89 -17.05 0.01 -36.81
CA LYS A 89 -17.17 1.39 -36.34
C LYS A 89 -15.92 1.66 -35.50
N ASP A 90 -15.08 2.51 -36.04
CA ASP A 90 -13.74 2.93 -35.61
C ASP A 90 -13.73 3.65 -34.24
N GLU A 91 -14.32 3.03 -33.20
CA GLU A 91 -14.25 3.52 -31.82
C GLU A 91 -12.92 3.11 -31.15
N SER A 92 -12.18 2.18 -31.75
CA SER A 92 -10.90 1.62 -31.29
C SER A 92 -9.65 2.25 -31.96
N SER A 93 -9.79 3.34 -32.73
CA SER A 93 -8.61 4.04 -33.27
C SER A 93 -7.75 4.62 -32.13
N PHE A 94 -6.51 4.15 -32.03
CA PHE A 94 -5.51 4.71 -31.13
C PHE A 94 -4.98 6.03 -31.69
N VAL A 95 -4.95 7.08 -30.87
CA VAL A 95 -4.27 8.34 -31.21
C VAL A 95 -2.89 8.30 -30.58
N PRO A 96 -1.83 8.02 -31.36
CA PRO A 96 -0.47 8.02 -30.83
C PRO A 96 -0.04 9.44 -30.46
N LEU A 97 0.71 9.57 -29.37
CA LEU A 97 1.32 10.83 -28.98
C LEU A 97 2.54 11.13 -29.86
N PRO A 98 2.89 12.42 -30.08
CA PRO A 98 4.16 12.78 -30.71
C PRO A 98 5.35 12.31 -29.86
N PRO A 99 6.52 12.05 -30.47
CA PRO A 99 7.71 11.66 -29.73
C PRO A 99 8.17 12.79 -28.81
N ALA A 100 8.69 12.43 -27.63
CA ALA A 100 9.26 13.40 -26.70
C ALA A 100 10.58 13.98 -27.22
N ILE A 101 11.37 13.18 -27.95
CA ILE A 101 12.64 13.58 -28.57
C ILE A 101 12.48 13.44 -30.09
N TRP A 102 12.73 14.51 -30.83
CA TRP A 102 12.63 14.52 -32.30
C TRP A 102 13.96 14.24 -33.02
N LYS A 103 15.07 14.70 -32.45
CA LYS A 103 16.42 14.54 -32.99
C LYS A 103 17.36 13.99 -31.91
N PRO A 104 18.33 13.11 -32.23
CA PRO A 104 18.69 12.62 -33.57
C PRO A 104 17.69 11.63 -34.15
N ASN A 105 17.03 10.82 -33.31
CA ASN A 105 15.97 9.88 -33.71
C ASN A 105 14.68 10.16 -32.92
N PRO A 106 13.50 9.89 -33.49
CA PRO A 106 12.23 10.02 -32.78
C PRO A 106 12.12 8.98 -31.67
N LEU A 107 12.07 9.42 -30.41
CA LEU A 107 11.97 8.55 -29.23
C LEU A 107 10.80 8.96 -28.34
N TRP A 108 10.13 7.93 -27.79
CA TRP A 108 9.06 8.06 -26.82
C TRP A 108 9.55 7.69 -25.44
N THR A 109 8.95 8.25 -24.39
CA THR A 109 9.23 7.84 -23.01
C THR A 109 8.23 6.79 -22.55
N GLY A 110 8.59 5.96 -21.57
CA GLY A 110 7.63 5.03 -20.99
C GLY A 110 6.46 5.72 -20.26
N LYS A 111 6.64 6.98 -19.81
CA LYS A 111 5.54 7.80 -19.26
C LYS A 111 4.50 8.18 -20.34
N GLN A 112 4.92 8.38 -21.59
CA GLN A 112 4.00 8.62 -22.71
C GLN A 112 3.15 7.38 -23.04
N VAL A 113 3.67 6.17 -22.84
CA VAL A 113 2.87 4.93 -22.97
C VAL A 113 1.72 4.93 -21.98
N ILE A 114 1.98 5.27 -20.71
CA ILE A 114 0.94 5.36 -19.68
C ILE A 114 -0.10 6.43 -20.05
N THR A 115 0.35 7.60 -20.49
CA THR A 115 -0.55 8.69 -20.92
C THR A 115 -1.49 8.24 -22.04
N THR A 116 -0.94 7.57 -23.07
CA THR A 116 -1.72 7.05 -24.20
C THR A 116 -2.78 6.04 -23.73
N ILE A 117 -2.43 5.19 -22.76
CA ILE A 117 -3.36 4.21 -22.17
C ILE A 117 -4.47 4.90 -21.38
N LEU A 118 -4.14 5.93 -20.59
CA LEU A 118 -5.13 6.69 -19.84
C LEU A 118 -6.11 7.40 -20.79
N ASP A 119 -5.61 7.99 -21.87
CA ASP A 119 -6.45 8.62 -22.90
C ASP A 119 -7.35 7.60 -23.61
N HIS A 120 -6.85 6.41 -23.88
CA HIS A 120 -7.65 5.34 -24.47
C HIS A 120 -8.78 4.87 -23.53
N ILE A 121 -8.48 4.66 -22.24
CA ILE A 121 -9.46 4.19 -21.26
C ILE A 121 -10.53 5.25 -20.95
N THR A 122 -10.13 6.52 -20.99
CA THR A 122 -11.01 7.67 -20.70
C THR A 122 -11.57 8.30 -21.97
N LYS A 123 -11.44 7.65 -23.14
CA LYS A 123 -11.96 8.14 -24.43
C LYS A 123 -13.45 8.49 -24.32
N GLY A 124 -13.81 9.69 -24.74
CA GLY A 124 -15.19 10.21 -24.66
C GLY A 124 -15.56 10.83 -23.30
N THR A 125 -14.64 10.89 -22.35
CA THR A 125 -14.81 11.57 -21.05
C THR A 125 -13.77 12.66 -20.83
N LEU A 126 -13.99 13.52 -19.84
CA LEU A 126 -13.03 14.56 -19.49
C LEU A 126 -11.78 13.95 -18.85
N PRO A 127 -10.58 14.51 -19.10
CA PRO A 127 -9.35 14.02 -18.47
C PRO A 127 -9.30 14.38 -16.98
N PHE A 128 -8.45 13.68 -16.23
CA PHE A 128 -8.29 13.91 -14.79
C PHE A 128 -6.88 14.38 -14.43
N SER A 129 -6.77 14.98 -13.25
CA SER A 129 -5.51 15.39 -12.63
C SER A 129 -5.37 14.80 -11.23
N SER A 130 -4.19 14.32 -10.90
CA SER A 130 -3.89 13.76 -9.58
C SER A 130 -2.43 13.93 -9.21
N LYS A 131 -2.17 14.03 -7.91
CA LYS A 131 -0.84 14.19 -7.35
C LYS A 131 -0.67 13.25 -6.17
N LYS A 132 0.37 12.41 -6.19
CA LYS A 132 0.68 11.49 -5.09
C LYS A 132 2.15 11.09 -5.05
N ALA A 133 2.74 11.16 -3.85
CA ALA A 133 4.09 10.65 -3.59
C ALA A 133 4.20 9.13 -3.83
N GLY A 134 5.32 8.72 -4.41
CA GLY A 134 5.73 7.32 -4.48
C GLY A 134 6.17 6.78 -3.12
N ARG A 135 6.38 5.48 -3.07
CA ARG A 135 6.96 4.73 -1.94
C ARG A 135 8.47 4.90 -1.85
N VAL A 136 9.16 5.04 -2.98
CA VAL A 136 10.63 5.09 -3.01
C VAL A 136 11.14 6.40 -2.38
N PRO A 137 12.02 6.35 -1.37
CA PRO A 137 12.53 7.55 -0.72
C PRO A 137 13.36 8.45 -1.66
N PRO A 138 13.41 9.78 -1.42
CA PRO A 138 14.17 10.73 -2.24
C PRO A 138 15.65 10.40 -2.42
N ASP A 139 16.28 9.79 -1.41
CA ASP A 139 17.72 9.49 -1.43
C ASP A 139 18.11 8.42 -2.47
N TYR A 140 17.14 7.66 -3.00
CA TYR A 140 17.36 6.63 -4.02
C TYR A 140 17.40 7.20 -5.45
N TRP A 141 16.48 8.09 -5.79
CA TRP A 141 16.43 8.76 -7.09
C TRP A 141 17.30 10.02 -7.16
N GLY A 142 17.63 10.59 -6.00
CA GLY A 142 18.18 11.94 -5.86
C GLY A 142 17.07 12.97 -5.63
N ARG A 143 17.34 13.96 -4.76
CA ARG A 143 16.33 14.94 -4.31
C ARG A 143 15.74 15.78 -5.46
N ASP A 144 16.55 16.07 -6.49
CA ASP A 144 16.16 16.90 -7.63
C ASP A 144 15.71 16.07 -8.86
N SER A 145 15.47 14.77 -8.69
CA SER A 145 15.13 13.86 -9.80
C SER A 145 13.77 14.13 -10.42
N GLY A 146 12.81 14.67 -9.65
CA GLY A 146 11.41 14.77 -10.05
C GLY A 146 10.68 13.42 -10.13
N GLU A 147 11.31 12.32 -9.69
CA GLU A 147 10.76 10.95 -9.76
C GLU A 147 10.07 10.52 -8.45
N ILE A 148 10.13 11.36 -7.42
CA ILE A 148 9.61 11.10 -6.07
C ILE A 148 8.07 11.14 -6.04
N GLU A 149 7.49 12.02 -6.85
CA GLU A 149 6.06 12.30 -6.81
C GLU A 149 5.43 12.10 -8.19
N VAL A 150 4.37 11.29 -8.21
CA VAL A 150 3.58 11.02 -9.41
C VAL A 150 2.60 12.17 -9.61
N LEU A 151 2.82 12.92 -10.68
CA LEU A 151 1.94 14.01 -11.12
C LEU A 151 1.31 13.63 -12.45
N ILE A 152 -0.01 13.49 -12.43
CA ILE A 152 -0.83 13.34 -13.63
C ILE A 152 -1.63 14.61 -13.79
N ARG A 153 -1.56 15.22 -14.97
CA ARG A 153 -2.30 16.43 -15.29
C ARG A 153 -2.99 16.25 -16.63
N ASP A 154 -4.30 16.42 -16.63
CA ASP A 154 -5.11 16.25 -17.82
C ASP A 154 -4.77 14.93 -18.56
N ASN A 155 -4.75 13.81 -17.82
CA ASN A 155 -4.32 12.46 -18.23
C ASN A 155 -2.83 12.26 -18.55
N GLU A 156 -2.02 13.31 -18.64
CA GLU A 156 -0.60 13.22 -18.93
C GLU A 156 0.21 12.91 -17.67
N LEU A 157 1.00 11.83 -17.72
CA LEU A 157 1.96 11.49 -16.67
C LEU A 157 3.24 12.33 -16.85
N ILE A 158 3.30 13.47 -16.16
CA ILE A 158 4.38 14.45 -16.30
C ILE A 158 5.64 14.01 -15.55
N CYS A 159 5.49 13.64 -14.27
CA CYS A 159 6.61 13.27 -13.40
C CYS A 159 6.26 12.12 -12.46
N GLY A 160 7.30 11.50 -11.89
CA GLY A 160 7.19 10.39 -10.96
C GLY A 160 7.21 9.00 -11.58
N VAL A 161 7.56 8.02 -10.75
CA VAL A 161 7.58 6.60 -11.10
C VAL A 161 6.36 5.89 -10.53
N ILE A 162 5.77 5.00 -11.31
CA ILE A 162 4.66 4.15 -10.84
C ILE A 162 5.23 2.99 -10.03
N ASP A 163 4.98 3.01 -8.73
CA ASP A 163 5.31 1.92 -7.79
C ASP A 163 4.06 1.40 -7.08
N LYS A 164 4.23 0.54 -6.07
CA LYS A 164 3.11 -0.06 -5.32
C LYS A 164 2.18 0.99 -4.70
N ALA A 165 2.67 2.19 -4.36
CA ALA A 165 1.81 3.22 -3.79
C ALA A 165 0.69 3.63 -4.75
N GLN A 166 0.93 3.59 -6.06
CA GLN A 166 -0.06 3.97 -7.08
C GLN A 166 -1.20 2.96 -7.26
N PHE A 167 -1.06 1.76 -6.70
CA PHE A 167 -2.12 0.75 -6.65
C PHE A 167 -2.83 0.71 -5.28
N GLY A 168 -2.40 1.53 -4.30
CA GLY A 168 -3.00 1.65 -2.97
C GLY A 168 -3.97 2.82 -2.82
N LYS A 169 -4.37 3.14 -1.58
CA LYS A 169 -5.30 4.23 -1.24
C LYS A 169 -4.83 5.57 -1.82
N TYR A 170 -5.71 6.29 -2.52
CA TYR A 170 -5.39 7.52 -3.29
C TYR A 170 -4.38 7.33 -4.45
N GLY A 171 -4.04 6.11 -4.81
CA GLY A 171 -3.21 5.81 -5.98
C GLY A 171 -3.95 6.07 -7.30
N LEU A 172 -3.21 6.06 -8.40
CA LEU A 172 -3.73 6.16 -9.76
C LEU A 172 -4.99 5.32 -10.00
N VAL A 173 -4.95 4.03 -9.69
CA VAL A 173 -6.08 3.13 -9.98
C VAL A 173 -7.30 3.46 -9.11
N HIS A 174 -7.07 3.83 -7.84
CA HIS A 174 -8.14 4.22 -6.93
C HIS A 174 -8.79 5.56 -7.34
N ILE A 175 -8.00 6.50 -7.86
CA ILE A 175 -8.53 7.76 -8.42
C ILE A 175 -9.35 7.48 -9.68
N VAL A 176 -8.90 6.57 -10.55
CA VAL A 176 -9.68 6.18 -11.74
C VAL A 176 -10.98 5.48 -11.33
N HIS A 177 -10.96 4.63 -10.30
CA HIS A 177 -12.16 4.03 -9.71
C HIS A 177 -13.12 5.13 -9.21
N GLU A 178 -12.60 6.11 -8.49
CA GLU A 178 -13.40 7.20 -7.92
C GLU A 178 -13.96 8.15 -8.98
N LEU A 179 -13.22 8.44 -10.04
CA LEU A 179 -13.59 9.42 -11.05
C LEU A 179 -14.41 8.80 -12.19
N TYR A 180 -14.06 7.60 -12.66
CA TYR A 180 -14.68 6.95 -13.82
C TYR A 180 -15.49 5.68 -13.49
N GLY A 181 -15.37 5.15 -12.27
CA GLY A 181 -16.12 4.00 -11.78
C GLY A 181 -15.35 2.68 -11.79
N ALA A 182 -15.98 1.67 -11.21
CA ALA A 182 -15.44 0.33 -11.00
C ALA A 182 -14.94 -0.36 -12.28
N ASP A 183 -15.72 -0.28 -13.36
CA ASP A 183 -15.36 -0.95 -14.62
C ASP A 183 -14.17 -0.31 -15.32
N ALA A 184 -14.04 1.01 -15.25
CA ALA A 184 -12.89 1.72 -15.81
C ALA A 184 -11.60 1.33 -15.07
N ALA A 185 -11.65 1.23 -13.74
CA ALA A 185 -10.52 0.76 -12.93
C ALA A 185 -10.19 -0.71 -13.20
N GLY A 186 -11.20 -1.59 -13.36
CA GLY A 186 -11.00 -2.99 -13.73
C GLY A 186 -10.35 -3.16 -15.10
N ARG A 187 -10.78 -2.36 -16.10
CA ARG A 187 -10.15 -2.30 -17.42
C ARG A 187 -8.72 -1.80 -17.33
N LEU A 188 -8.46 -0.73 -16.57
CA LEU A 188 -7.11 -0.19 -16.35
C LEU A 188 -6.16 -1.23 -15.77
N LEU A 189 -6.58 -1.96 -14.73
CA LEU A 189 -5.78 -3.03 -14.14
C LEU A 189 -5.45 -4.12 -15.16
N SER A 190 -6.41 -4.49 -16.02
CA SER A 190 -6.22 -5.50 -17.06
C SER A 190 -5.24 -5.04 -18.14
N VAL A 191 -5.38 -3.79 -18.59
CA VAL A 191 -4.48 -3.16 -19.58
C VAL A 191 -3.07 -3.04 -19.02
N PHE A 192 -2.92 -2.56 -17.79
CA PHE A 192 -1.62 -2.48 -17.12
C PHE A 192 -0.98 -3.84 -16.90
N SER A 193 -1.77 -4.87 -16.54
CA SER A 193 -1.24 -6.23 -16.41
C SER A 193 -0.62 -6.73 -17.72
N ARG A 194 -1.30 -6.53 -18.86
CA ARG A 194 -0.77 -6.88 -20.19
C ARG A 194 0.45 -6.05 -20.56
N LEU A 195 0.38 -4.73 -20.36
CA LEU A 195 1.48 -3.80 -20.65
C LEU A 195 2.76 -4.22 -19.93
N PHE A 196 2.67 -4.37 -18.61
CA PHE A 196 3.84 -4.65 -17.79
C PHE A 196 4.39 -6.06 -18.05
N THR A 197 3.51 -7.01 -18.36
CA THR A 197 3.95 -8.35 -18.79
C THR A 197 4.71 -8.28 -20.12
N ALA A 198 4.18 -7.59 -21.12
CA ALA A 198 4.82 -7.44 -22.43
C ALA A 198 6.15 -6.68 -22.34
N PHE A 199 6.19 -5.59 -21.58
CA PHE A 199 7.42 -4.83 -21.36
C PHE A 199 8.50 -5.68 -20.67
N LEU A 200 8.12 -6.46 -19.66
CA LEU A 200 9.06 -7.32 -18.95
C LEU A 200 9.60 -8.46 -19.83
N GLN A 201 8.79 -8.98 -20.76
CA GLN A 201 9.24 -9.96 -21.76
C GLN A 201 10.29 -9.37 -22.72
N MET A 202 10.18 -8.08 -23.06
CA MET A 202 11.16 -7.40 -23.91
C MET A 202 12.45 -7.03 -23.15
N HIS A 203 12.32 -6.50 -21.94
CA HIS A 203 13.46 -5.96 -21.18
C HIS A 203 14.18 -7.03 -20.33
N GLY A 204 13.44 -8.02 -19.82
CA GLY A 204 13.92 -8.97 -18.82
C GLY A 204 14.15 -8.35 -17.43
N PHE A 205 14.14 -9.20 -16.41
CA PHE A 205 14.49 -8.82 -15.03
C PHE A 205 15.08 -10.03 -14.30
N THR A 206 16.18 -9.82 -13.57
CA THR A 206 16.87 -10.87 -12.82
C THR A 206 17.51 -10.32 -11.56
N CYS A 207 17.75 -11.16 -10.55
CA CYS A 207 18.42 -10.79 -9.31
C CYS A 207 19.59 -11.74 -9.09
N GLY A 208 20.80 -11.21 -8.97
CA GLY A 208 22.02 -12.00 -8.81
C GLY A 208 22.67 -11.85 -7.44
N ALA A 209 23.73 -12.63 -7.19
CA ALA A 209 24.53 -12.50 -5.96
C ALA A 209 25.23 -11.13 -5.86
N VAL A 210 25.56 -10.51 -7.01
CA VAL A 210 26.19 -9.19 -7.10
C VAL A 210 25.33 -8.10 -6.46
N ASP A 211 24.00 -8.22 -6.53
CA ASP A 211 23.04 -7.29 -5.93
C ASP A 211 23.09 -7.29 -4.39
N LEU A 212 23.67 -8.33 -3.79
CA LEU A 212 23.79 -8.51 -2.33
C LEU A 212 25.11 -7.93 -1.78
N LEU A 213 26.09 -7.69 -2.65
CA LEU A 213 27.44 -7.34 -2.24
C LEU A 213 27.55 -5.88 -1.82
N LEU A 214 28.43 -5.64 -0.85
CA LEU A 214 28.75 -4.32 -0.35
C LEU A 214 30.09 -3.83 -0.89
N VAL A 215 30.24 -2.51 -0.98
CA VAL A 215 31.53 -1.88 -1.27
C VAL A 215 32.51 -2.17 -0.10
N PRO A 216 33.79 -2.48 -0.36
CA PRO A 216 34.75 -2.80 0.70
C PRO A 216 34.87 -1.75 1.81
N LYS A 217 34.74 -0.46 1.47
CA LYS A 217 34.70 0.64 2.44
C LYS A 217 33.51 0.52 3.40
N ALA A 218 32.32 0.27 2.86
CA ALA A 218 31.10 0.11 3.64
C ALA A 218 31.14 -1.16 4.52
N GLU A 219 31.71 -2.26 4.01
CA GLU A 219 31.92 -3.47 4.79
C GLU A 219 32.86 -3.23 6.00
N ASN A 220 33.93 -2.45 5.82
CA ASN A 220 34.83 -2.09 6.91
C ASN A 220 34.15 -1.19 7.95
N GLU A 221 33.35 -0.22 7.51
CA GLU A 221 32.55 0.62 8.41
C GLU A 221 31.52 -0.20 9.20
N ARG A 222 30.82 -1.14 8.54
CA ARG A 222 29.92 -2.10 9.18
C ARG A 222 30.64 -2.87 10.29
N ARG A 223 31.80 -3.46 9.99
CA ARG A 223 32.60 -4.22 10.96
C ARG A 223 33.02 -3.36 12.15
N LYS A 224 33.49 -2.13 11.93
CA LYS A 224 33.89 -1.20 13.00
C LYS A 224 32.71 -0.86 13.93
N LYS A 225 31.50 -0.66 13.38
CA LYS A 225 30.30 -0.40 14.18
C LYS A 225 29.86 -1.62 14.99
N LEU A 226 29.93 -2.82 14.39
CA LEU A 226 29.59 -4.07 15.08
C LEU A 226 30.59 -4.42 16.20
N GLU A 227 31.88 -4.12 16.06
CA GLU A 227 32.86 -4.27 17.14
C GLU A 227 32.53 -3.39 18.36
N LYS A 228 32.01 -2.16 18.13
CA LYS A 228 31.54 -1.29 19.22
C LYS A 228 30.33 -1.87 19.95
N ALA A 229 29.50 -2.66 19.25
CA ALA A 229 28.32 -3.30 19.83
C ALA A 229 28.68 -4.32 20.91
N LYS A 230 29.81 -5.04 20.77
CA LYS A 230 30.25 -6.01 21.79
C LYS A 230 30.43 -5.36 23.15
N LYS A 231 31.11 -4.21 23.18
CA LYS A 231 31.35 -3.40 24.40
C LYS A 231 30.07 -2.74 24.94
N LEU A 232 29.01 -2.68 24.16
CA LEU A 232 27.74 -2.11 24.60
C LEU A 232 27.01 -3.05 25.57
N GLY A 233 27.22 -4.37 25.43
CA GLY A 233 26.64 -5.36 26.34
C GLY A 233 27.06 -5.09 27.79
N ASP A 234 28.36 -4.95 28.03
CA ASP A 234 28.89 -4.71 29.38
C ASP A 234 28.37 -3.40 29.97
N LYS A 235 28.31 -2.34 29.16
CA LYS A 235 27.79 -1.03 29.58
C LYS A 235 26.33 -1.09 30.04
N VAL A 236 25.49 -1.84 29.32
CA VAL A 236 24.07 -1.96 29.68
C VAL A 236 23.89 -2.85 30.91
N HIS A 237 24.71 -3.90 31.07
CA HIS A 237 24.70 -4.70 32.31
C HIS A 237 25.13 -3.86 33.52
N LEU A 238 26.17 -3.03 33.39
CA LEU A 238 26.55 -2.06 34.43
C LEU A 238 25.44 -1.05 34.75
N GLN A 239 24.75 -0.55 33.73
CA GLN A 239 23.59 0.33 33.90
C GLN A 239 22.43 -0.38 34.62
N PHE A 240 22.21 -1.66 34.34
CA PHE A 240 21.20 -2.47 35.02
C PHE A 240 21.52 -2.67 36.50
N LEU A 241 22.81 -2.84 36.84
CA LEU A 241 23.30 -2.90 38.23
C LEU A 241 23.25 -1.55 38.96
N GLY A 242 23.04 -0.44 38.24
CA GLY A 242 23.09 0.92 38.81
C GLY A 242 24.52 1.44 39.05
N LEU A 243 25.52 0.77 38.48
CA LEU A 243 26.95 1.07 38.62
C LEU A 243 27.47 1.72 37.32
N SER A 244 26.76 2.72 36.81
CA SER A 244 27.12 3.41 35.57
C SER A 244 28.46 4.12 35.70
N GLY A 245 29.50 3.60 35.05
CA GLY A 245 30.85 4.21 34.98
C GLY A 245 31.96 3.50 35.76
N GLN A 246 31.67 2.37 36.41
CA GLN A 246 32.69 1.54 37.08
C GLN A 246 33.03 0.31 36.22
N GLU A 247 34.31 -0.01 36.08
CA GLU A 247 34.76 -1.27 35.49
C GLU A 247 34.78 -2.34 36.60
N LEU A 248 33.80 -3.25 36.57
CA LEU A 248 33.83 -4.48 37.37
C LEU A 248 34.51 -5.59 36.57
N GLY A 249 35.24 -6.46 37.26
CA GLY A 249 35.72 -7.70 36.66
C GLY A 249 34.56 -8.62 36.28
N GLU A 250 34.72 -9.40 35.21
CA GLU A 250 33.67 -10.27 34.64
C GLU A 250 32.98 -11.14 35.72
N GLY A 251 33.74 -11.78 36.61
CA GLY A 251 33.16 -12.62 37.68
C GLY A 251 32.31 -11.88 38.71
N GLN A 252 32.68 -10.64 39.08
CA GLN A 252 31.88 -9.84 40.03
C GLN A 252 30.57 -9.37 39.39
N MET A 253 30.60 -9.08 38.08
CA MET A 253 29.41 -8.72 37.33
C MET A 253 28.43 -9.89 37.26
N GLU A 254 28.93 -11.10 36.98
CA GLU A 254 28.12 -12.32 36.92
C GLU A 254 27.40 -12.60 38.26
N GLU A 255 28.10 -12.49 39.40
CA GLU A 255 27.53 -12.74 40.74
C GLU A 255 26.41 -11.76 41.10
N GLU A 256 26.61 -10.46 40.86
CA GLU A 256 25.60 -9.45 41.16
C GLU A 256 24.39 -9.53 40.21
N ILE A 257 24.62 -9.89 38.94
CA ILE A 257 23.53 -10.19 37.99
C ILE A 257 22.70 -11.37 38.49
N GLU A 258 23.37 -12.46 38.88
CA GLU A 258 22.71 -13.66 39.41
C GLU A 258 21.84 -13.32 40.62
N LYS A 259 22.39 -12.56 41.56
CA LYS A 259 21.71 -12.15 42.79
C LYS A 259 20.45 -11.34 42.50
N ILE A 260 20.51 -10.39 41.56
CA ILE A 260 19.36 -9.56 41.19
C ILE A 260 18.31 -10.37 40.42
N LEU A 261 18.72 -11.19 39.46
CA LEU A 261 17.80 -11.99 38.64
C LEU A 261 17.11 -13.07 39.47
N ARG A 262 17.81 -13.70 40.43
CA ARG A 262 17.20 -14.69 41.33
C ARG A 262 16.29 -14.06 42.39
N SER A 263 16.63 -12.86 42.90
CA SER A 263 15.82 -12.19 43.93
C SER A 263 14.53 -11.57 43.38
N LYS A 264 14.59 -10.92 42.22
CA LYS A 264 13.45 -10.20 41.62
C LYS A 264 12.76 -10.96 40.50
N GLY A 265 13.29 -12.13 40.12
CA GLY A 265 12.71 -13.04 39.16
C GLY A 265 12.46 -12.41 37.78
N GLU A 266 11.29 -12.68 37.23
CA GLU A 266 10.92 -12.33 35.86
C GLU A 266 10.92 -10.81 35.60
N THR A 267 10.55 -9.99 36.59
CA THR A 267 10.52 -8.53 36.44
C THR A 267 11.90 -7.94 36.15
N ALA A 268 12.94 -8.48 36.79
CA ALA A 268 14.32 -8.08 36.58
C ALA A 268 14.86 -8.57 35.22
N SER A 269 14.52 -9.81 34.83
CA SER A 269 14.89 -10.33 33.51
C SER A 269 14.28 -9.51 32.38
N ALA A 270 12.98 -9.22 32.47
CA ALA A 270 12.29 -8.40 31.47
C ALA A 270 12.87 -6.97 31.39
N ARG A 271 13.29 -6.39 32.53
CA ARG A 271 13.96 -5.09 32.55
C ARG A 271 15.32 -5.15 31.83
N LEU A 272 16.15 -6.14 32.13
CA LEU A 272 17.46 -6.31 31.48
C LEU A 272 17.30 -6.52 29.98
N ASP A 273 16.34 -7.36 29.58
CA ASP A 273 16.06 -7.65 28.18
C ASP A 273 15.62 -6.40 27.41
N ARG A 274 14.72 -5.59 27.98
CA ARG A 274 14.28 -4.32 27.38
C ARG A 274 15.44 -3.33 27.21
N LEU A 275 16.30 -3.19 28.21
CA LEU A 275 17.48 -2.32 28.13
C LEU A 275 18.43 -2.76 27.01
N MET A 276 18.69 -4.07 26.92
CA MET A 276 19.56 -4.63 25.90
C MET A 276 18.96 -4.53 24.50
N SER A 277 17.71 -4.93 24.30
CA SER A 277 17.02 -4.81 23.01
C SER A 277 17.01 -3.37 22.52
N SER A 278 16.70 -2.40 23.38
CA SER A 278 16.71 -0.97 23.02
C SER A 278 18.09 -0.50 22.54
N ALA A 279 19.14 -0.79 23.31
CA ALA A 279 20.51 -0.40 22.96
C ALA A 279 20.99 -1.05 21.66
N LEU A 280 20.70 -2.34 21.44
CA LEU A 280 21.12 -3.11 20.28
C LEU A 280 20.32 -2.79 19.01
N ASN A 281 19.04 -2.43 19.16
CA ASN A 281 18.22 -1.93 18.05
C ASN A 281 18.72 -0.56 17.56
N GLY A 282 19.25 0.28 18.46
CA GLY A 282 19.98 1.49 18.11
C GLY A 282 21.18 1.20 17.22
N VAL A 283 22.03 0.23 17.61
CA VAL A 283 23.19 -0.19 16.79
C VAL A 283 22.76 -0.72 15.42
N THR A 284 21.72 -1.56 15.38
CA THR A 284 21.19 -2.12 14.12
C THR A 284 20.77 -1.00 13.16
N SER A 285 20.06 -0.01 13.69
CA SER A 285 19.62 1.17 12.93
C SER A 285 20.80 2.00 12.44
N ASP A 286 21.80 2.24 13.29
CA ASP A 286 23.01 3.00 12.95
C ASP A 286 23.83 2.33 11.84
N VAL A 287 23.94 1.00 11.86
CA VAL A 287 24.62 0.23 10.82
C VAL A 287 23.84 0.32 9.53
N ASN A 288 22.53 0.08 9.56
CA ASN A 288 21.68 0.09 8.37
C ASN A 288 21.65 1.47 7.69
N ASN A 289 21.54 2.56 8.47
CA ASN A 289 21.52 3.93 7.95
C ASN A 289 22.86 4.35 7.32
N SER A 290 23.99 3.83 7.78
CA SER A 290 25.26 4.06 7.08
C SER A 290 25.42 3.24 5.81
N LEU A 291 24.77 2.08 5.75
CA LEU A 291 24.97 1.11 4.68
C LEU A 291 24.07 1.39 3.49
N PHE A 292 22.78 1.66 3.72
CA PHE A 292 21.80 1.84 2.65
C PHE A 292 21.46 3.33 2.49
N PRO A 293 21.34 3.83 1.25
CA PRO A 293 21.45 3.11 -0.03
C PRO A 293 22.88 3.04 -0.61
N LYS A 294 23.85 3.79 -0.07
CA LYS A 294 25.12 4.10 -0.75
C LYS A 294 26.23 3.04 -0.63
N GLY A 295 26.10 2.10 0.29
CA GLY A 295 27.11 1.08 0.60
C GLY A 295 27.03 -0.18 -0.26
N LEU A 296 26.04 -0.27 -1.15
CA LEU A 296 25.87 -1.38 -2.09
C LEU A 296 26.86 -1.30 -3.25
N LEU A 297 27.36 -2.45 -3.71
CA LEU A 297 28.26 -2.52 -4.86
C LEU A 297 27.54 -2.05 -6.14
N VAL A 298 26.32 -2.54 -6.37
CA VAL A 298 25.44 -2.06 -7.43
C VAL A 298 24.46 -1.07 -6.80
N PRO A 299 24.43 0.20 -7.25
CA PRO A 299 23.49 1.18 -6.74
C PRO A 299 22.10 0.98 -7.33
N PHE A 300 21.10 1.50 -6.62
CA PHE A 300 19.77 1.72 -7.19
C PHE A 300 19.85 2.73 -8.36
N PRO A 301 19.04 2.58 -9.44
CA PRO A 301 17.98 1.59 -9.68
C PRO A 301 18.46 0.29 -10.36
N LYS A 302 19.76 0.13 -10.63
CA LYS A 302 20.30 -1.06 -11.30
C LYS A 302 20.28 -2.31 -10.42
N ASN A 303 20.38 -2.13 -9.11
CA ASN A 303 20.30 -3.22 -8.15
C ASN A 303 18.86 -3.76 -8.07
N CYS A 304 18.67 -5.00 -8.53
CA CYS A 304 17.35 -5.59 -8.65
C CYS A 304 16.72 -5.93 -7.29
N LEU A 305 17.52 -6.36 -6.30
CA LEU A 305 17.01 -6.61 -4.95
C LEU A 305 16.55 -5.31 -4.27
N SER A 306 17.34 -4.25 -4.41
CA SER A 306 16.96 -2.93 -3.94
C SER A 306 15.71 -2.43 -4.66
N LEU A 307 15.59 -2.66 -5.98
CA LEU A 307 14.42 -2.25 -6.76
C LEU A 307 13.15 -2.95 -6.26
N MET A 308 13.17 -4.27 -6.06
CA MET A 308 12.00 -5.04 -5.58
C MET A 308 11.52 -4.59 -4.20
N THR A 309 12.46 -4.39 -3.28
CA THR A 309 12.16 -4.11 -1.87
C THR A 309 11.72 -2.66 -1.63
N THR A 310 12.36 -1.70 -2.31
CA THR A 310 12.04 -0.27 -2.16
C THR A 310 10.73 0.11 -2.85
N THR A 311 10.46 -0.41 -4.06
CA THR A 311 9.21 -0.17 -4.80
C THR A 311 8.01 -0.92 -4.21
N GLY A 312 8.28 -1.92 -3.34
CA GLY A 312 7.26 -2.71 -2.67
C GLY A 312 6.73 -3.90 -3.49
N ALA A 313 7.42 -4.27 -4.57
CA ALA A 313 7.08 -5.44 -5.38
C ALA A 313 7.10 -6.73 -4.56
N LYS A 314 8.21 -6.99 -3.87
CA LYS A 314 8.37 -8.15 -2.97
C LYS A 314 9.48 -7.90 -1.94
N GLY A 315 9.20 -8.33 -0.71
CA GLY A 315 10.10 -8.11 0.43
C GLY A 315 10.03 -6.69 0.98
N GLY A 316 10.57 -6.50 2.19
CA GLY A 316 10.73 -5.20 2.81
C GLY A 316 12.21 -4.83 2.98
N MET A 317 12.45 -3.60 3.45
CA MET A 317 13.80 -3.14 3.80
C MET A 317 14.43 -4.01 4.88
N VAL A 318 13.64 -4.52 5.83
CA VAL A 318 14.10 -5.46 6.86
C VAL A 318 14.73 -6.69 6.24
N ASN A 319 14.06 -7.36 5.30
CA ASN A 319 14.61 -8.52 4.59
C ASN A 319 15.91 -8.19 3.88
N PHE A 320 15.98 -7.03 3.21
CA PHE A 320 17.19 -6.61 2.50
C PHE A 320 18.37 -6.38 3.45
N THR A 321 18.11 -5.72 4.58
CA THR A 321 19.11 -5.48 5.62
C THR A 321 19.56 -6.79 6.29
N GLN A 322 18.68 -7.77 6.49
CA GLN A 322 19.08 -9.05 7.07
C GLN A 322 19.96 -9.89 6.13
N ILE A 323 19.76 -9.76 4.82
CA ILE A 323 20.60 -10.45 3.84
C ILE A 323 22.00 -9.82 3.77
N SER A 324 22.07 -8.49 3.68
CA SER A 324 23.33 -7.80 3.32
C SER A 324 24.02 -7.10 4.51
N SER A 325 23.32 -6.78 5.59
CA SER A 325 23.82 -6.01 6.73
C SER A 325 24.03 -6.88 7.98
N LEU A 326 22.97 -7.22 8.71
CA LEU A 326 22.98 -8.11 9.88
C LEU A 326 21.54 -8.59 10.19
N LEU A 327 21.39 -9.70 10.90
CA LEU A 327 20.06 -10.19 11.33
C LEU A 327 19.44 -9.35 12.45
N GLY A 328 20.26 -8.93 13.42
CA GLY A 328 19.82 -8.15 14.58
C GLY A 328 19.44 -9.01 15.79
N GLN A 329 18.81 -8.37 16.77
CA GLN A 329 18.35 -9.04 17.99
C GLN A 329 17.21 -10.01 17.67
N GLN A 330 17.36 -11.28 18.07
CA GLN A 330 16.25 -12.24 18.04
C GLN A 330 15.40 -12.08 19.30
N GLU A 331 14.10 -11.90 19.12
CA GLU A 331 13.12 -11.76 20.19
C GLU A 331 12.14 -12.93 20.14
N LEU A 332 11.77 -13.45 21.31
CA LEU A 332 10.86 -14.57 21.52
C LEU A 332 9.77 -14.09 22.49
N GLU A 333 8.51 -14.09 22.07
CA GLU A 333 7.39 -13.59 22.89
C GLU A 333 7.63 -12.18 23.49
N GLY A 334 8.36 -11.31 22.78
CA GLY A 334 8.73 -9.96 23.24
C GLY A 334 9.83 -9.90 24.31
N LYS A 335 10.51 -11.03 24.57
CA LYS A 335 11.69 -11.16 25.43
C LYS A 335 12.91 -11.55 24.60
N ARG A 336 14.10 -11.49 25.19
CA ARG A 336 15.32 -12.02 24.53
C ARG A 336 15.35 -13.55 24.67
N VAL A 337 16.42 -14.15 24.16
CA VAL A 337 16.67 -15.59 24.27
C VAL A 337 16.56 -16.04 25.73
N PRO A 338 15.77 -17.10 26.02
CA PRO A 338 15.60 -17.60 27.38
C PRO A 338 16.91 -18.17 27.94
N ARG A 339 17.10 -17.99 29.24
CA ARG A 339 18.22 -18.56 29.99
C ARG A 339 17.79 -19.84 30.70
N MET A 340 18.69 -20.81 30.77
CA MET A 340 18.54 -22.02 31.58
C MET A 340 18.71 -21.68 33.07
N VAL A 341 18.33 -22.59 33.97
CA VAL A 341 18.51 -22.45 35.42
C VAL A 341 19.98 -22.21 35.81
N SER A 342 20.92 -22.71 35.01
CA SER A 342 22.36 -22.46 35.15
C SER A 342 22.82 -21.05 34.75
N GLY A 343 21.91 -20.15 34.36
CA GLY A 343 22.22 -18.79 33.90
C GLY A 343 22.71 -18.69 32.45
N LYS A 344 22.89 -19.84 31.77
CA LYS A 344 23.39 -19.95 30.39
C LYS A 344 22.25 -19.91 29.37
N THR A 345 22.46 -19.25 28.23
CA THR A 345 21.54 -19.32 27.08
C THR A 345 21.82 -20.52 26.17
N LEU A 346 23.10 -20.90 26.02
CA LEU A 346 23.54 -22.15 25.39
C LEU A 346 24.71 -22.77 26.18
N PRO A 347 24.95 -24.09 26.04
CA PRO A 347 26.07 -24.76 26.73
C PRO A 347 27.45 -24.16 26.42
N CYS A 348 27.62 -23.53 25.26
CA CYS A 348 28.86 -22.92 24.80
C CYS A 348 29.13 -21.52 25.37
N PHE A 349 28.16 -20.90 26.05
CA PHE A 349 28.35 -19.61 26.71
C PHE A 349 28.62 -19.78 28.21
N SER A 350 29.31 -18.81 28.80
CA SER A 350 29.50 -18.72 30.25
C SER A 350 28.17 -18.42 30.95
N PRO A 351 28.01 -18.84 32.23
CA PRO A 351 26.88 -18.40 33.03
C PRO A 351 26.82 -16.87 33.05
N TRP A 352 25.63 -16.29 32.90
CA TRP A 352 25.43 -14.83 33.01
C TRP A 352 26.23 -13.95 32.05
N ASP A 353 26.71 -14.52 30.94
CA ASP A 353 27.46 -13.81 29.89
C ASP A 353 26.76 -12.50 29.46
N SER A 354 27.50 -11.39 29.57
CA SER A 354 27.06 -10.02 29.27
C SER A 354 27.07 -9.72 27.76
N SER A 355 27.68 -10.59 26.96
CA SER A 355 27.86 -10.36 25.53
C SER A 355 26.51 -10.30 24.81
N PRO A 356 26.33 -9.37 23.85
CA PRO A 356 25.10 -9.30 23.07
C PRO A 356 24.77 -10.61 22.36
N ARG A 357 25.80 -11.32 21.88
CA ARG A 357 25.69 -12.58 21.16
C ARG A 357 25.09 -13.68 22.03
N ALA A 358 25.49 -13.80 23.29
CA ALA A 358 24.94 -14.80 24.20
C ALA A 358 23.43 -14.62 24.38
N GLY A 359 22.93 -13.38 24.38
CA GLY A 359 21.49 -13.10 24.46
C GLY A 359 20.79 -12.92 23.11
N GLY A 360 21.31 -13.53 22.03
CA GLY A 360 20.60 -13.62 20.74
C GLY A 360 20.76 -12.45 19.78
N PHE A 361 21.75 -11.57 19.98
CA PHE A 361 22.09 -10.56 18.98
C PHE A 361 22.98 -11.15 17.88
N ILE A 362 22.44 -11.25 16.66
CA ILE A 362 23.13 -11.83 15.52
C ILE A 362 23.77 -10.71 14.69
N SER A 363 25.10 -10.59 14.79
CA SER A 363 25.89 -9.63 14.02
C SER A 363 26.19 -10.09 12.59
N ASP A 364 26.11 -11.40 12.35
CA ASP A 364 26.31 -12.00 11.04
C ASP A 364 25.03 -11.85 10.19
N ARG A 365 25.14 -12.18 8.89
CA ARG A 365 24.12 -11.93 7.87
C ARG A 365 23.93 -13.16 6.99
N PHE A 366 22.80 -13.27 6.29
CA PHE A 366 22.56 -14.44 5.44
C PHE A 366 23.58 -14.60 4.31
N LEU A 367 24.09 -13.50 3.76
CA LEU A 367 25.08 -13.53 2.68
C LEU A 367 26.38 -14.28 3.05
N THR A 368 26.85 -14.15 4.29
CA THR A 368 28.10 -14.77 4.76
C THR A 368 27.88 -16.02 5.58
N GLY A 369 26.62 -16.39 5.83
CA GLY A 369 26.25 -17.46 6.74
C GLY A 369 26.22 -17.04 8.21
N LEU A 370 25.54 -17.87 9.02
CA LEU A 370 25.40 -17.70 10.46
C LEU A 370 26.29 -18.70 11.21
N ARG A 371 26.80 -18.31 12.37
CA ARG A 371 27.50 -19.24 13.28
C ARG A 371 26.52 -20.20 13.93
N LEU A 372 27.01 -21.34 14.40
CA LEU A 372 26.20 -22.37 15.06
C LEU A 372 25.35 -21.84 16.23
N GLN A 373 25.91 -20.97 17.08
CA GLN A 373 25.16 -20.39 18.22
C GLN A 373 24.01 -19.49 17.74
N GLU A 374 24.31 -18.63 16.77
CA GLU A 374 23.37 -17.66 16.20
C GLU A 374 22.28 -18.36 15.37
N TYR A 375 22.67 -19.40 14.62
CA TYR A 375 21.75 -20.26 13.87
C TYR A 375 20.70 -20.89 14.79
N TYR A 376 21.11 -21.39 15.95
CA TYR A 376 20.18 -22.00 16.90
C TYR A 376 19.17 -20.98 17.45
N PHE A 377 19.61 -19.77 17.80
CA PHE A 377 18.70 -18.68 18.22
C PHE A 377 17.77 -18.24 17.10
N HIS A 378 18.25 -18.20 15.86
CA HIS A 378 17.40 -17.90 14.71
C HIS A 378 16.32 -18.96 14.49
N CYS A 379 16.64 -20.24 14.66
CA CYS A 379 15.67 -21.34 14.61
C CYS A 379 14.61 -21.24 15.71
N MET A 380 14.97 -20.78 16.92
CA MET A 380 14.01 -20.52 17.99
C MET A 380 12.99 -19.45 17.55
N ALA A 381 13.47 -18.31 17.03
CA ALA A 381 12.60 -17.22 16.59
C ALA A 381 11.71 -17.63 15.41
N GLY A 382 12.24 -18.42 14.47
CA GLY A 382 11.45 -18.98 13.37
C GLY A 382 10.33 -19.90 13.86
N ARG A 383 10.58 -20.71 14.89
CA ARG A 383 9.58 -21.63 15.46
C ARG A 383 8.48 -20.89 16.22
N ASP A 384 8.81 -19.81 16.93
CA ASP A 384 7.84 -18.98 17.65
C ASP A 384 6.74 -18.47 16.71
N GLY A 385 7.12 -17.91 15.55
CA GLY A 385 6.15 -17.45 14.53
C GLY A 385 5.27 -18.56 13.95
N LEU A 386 5.80 -19.79 13.81
CA LEU A 386 5.02 -20.94 13.35
C LEU A 386 3.99 -21.41 14.39
N VAL A 387 4.38 -21.44 15.67
CA VAL A 387 3.50 -21.81 16.78
C VAL A 387 2.38 -20.78 16.92
N ASP A 388 2.70 -19.48 16.83
CA ASP A 388 1.72 -18.41 16.92
C ASP A 388 0.63 -18.52 15.84
N THR A 389 1.04 -18.86 14.62
CA THR A 389 0.13 -19.10 13.49
C THR A 389 -0.79 -20.29 13.76
N ALA A 390 -0.27 -21.38 14.32
CA ALA A 390 -1.05 -22.58 14.60
C ALA A 390 -2.11 -22.36 15.71
N VAL A 391 -1.80 -21.56 16.74
CA VAL A 391 -2.71 -21.36 17.88
C VAL A 391 -3.76 -20.28 17.61
N LYS A 392 -3.39 -19.17 16.94
CA LYS A 392 -4.30 -18.02 16.75
C LYS A 392 -5.41 -18.25 15.72
N THR A 393 -5.19 -19.10 14.73
CA THR A 393 -6.13 -19.32 13.60
C THR A 393 -7.50 -19.84 14.02
N SER A 394 -7.61 -20.59 15.12
CA SER A 394 -8.91 -21.14 15.58
C SER A 394 -9.82 -20.10 16.23
N ARG A 395 -9.26 -19.05 16.84
CA ARG A 395 -10.01 -18.11 17.69
C ARG A 395 -10.80 -17.08 16.88
N SER A 396 -10.24 -16.55 15.80
CA SER A 396 -10.89 -15.52 14.98
C SER A 396 -12.12 -16.05 14.25
N GLY A 397 -12.07 -17.29 13.74
CA GLY A 397 -13.20 -17.89 13.02
C GLY A 397 -14.46 -18.11 13.87
N TYR A 398 -14.30 -18.55 15.13
CA TYR A 398 -15.44 -18.72 16.04
C TYR A 398 -16.09 -17.38 16.39
N LEU A 399 -15.27 -16.37 16.72
CA LEU A 399 -15.75 -15.02 17.01
C LEU A 399 -16.51 -14.43 15.82
N GLN A 400 -15.96 -14.55 14.61
CA GLN A 400 -16.60 -14.09 13.38
C GLN A 400 -17.99 -14.72 13.19
N ARG A 401 -18.12 -16.03 13.43
CA ARG A 401 -19.40 -16.73 13.33
C ARG A 401 -20.43 -16.20 14.33
N CYS A 402 -20.04 -15.99 15.59
CA CYS A 402 -20.92 -15.46 16.62
C CYS A 402 -21.43 -14.06 16.26
N LEU A 403 -20.53 -13.20 15.76
CA LEU A 403 -20.89 -11.84 15.34
C LEU A 403 -21.83 -11.85 14.13
N ILE A 404 -21.50 -12.61 13.07
CA ILE A 404 -22.33 -12.69 11.88
C ILE A 404 -23.73 -13.20 12.25
N LYS A 405 -23.83 -14.24 13.08
CA LYS A 405 -25.14 -14.80 13.45
C LYS A 405 -26.04 -13.84 14.22
N ASN A 406 -25.46 -13.00 15.09
CA ASN A 406 -26.23 -12.01 15.84
C ASN A 406 -26.56 -10.76 15.01
N LEU A 407 -25.80 -10.48 13.95
CA LEU A 407 -25.92 -9.25 13.16
C LEU A 407 -26.49 -9.48 11.74
N GLU A 408 -26.83 -10.72 11.37
CA GLU A 408 -27.20 -11.05 9.97
C GLU A 408 -28.46 -10.34 9.47
N CYS A 409 -29.37 -9.99 10.38
CA CYS A 409 -30.63 -9.34 10.06
C CYS A 409 -30.53 -7.80 9.95
N LEU A 410 -29.41 -7.20 10.34
CA LEU A 410 -29.27 -5.74 10.33
C LEU A 410 -29.07 -5.21 8.92
N THR A 411 -30.03 -4.40 8.47
CA THR A 411 -30.05 -3.81 7.12
C THR A 411 -30.40 -2.32 7.17
N VAL A 412 -29.93 -1.56 6.16
CA VAL A 412 -30.27 -0.15 6.01
C VAL A 412 -31.62 -0.01 5.29
N PHE A 413 -32.53 0.79 5.83
CA PHE A 413 -33.85 1.05 5.21
C PHE A 413 -33.83 2.32 4.34
N TYR A 414 -34.90 2.54 3.57
CA TYR A 414 -35.05 3.70 2.68
C TYR A 414 -35.05 5.06 3.39
N ASP A 415 -35.32 5.08 4.70
CA ASP A 415 -35.22 6.24 5.57
C ASP A 415 -33.82 6.42 6.18
N HIS A 416 -32.84 5.62 5.74
CA HIS A 416 -31.46 5.55 6.24
C HIS A 416 -31.30 5.06 7.68
N THR A 417 -32.38 4.56 8.31
CA THR A 417 -32.29 3.88 9.61
C THR A 417 -31.74 2.46 9.45
N VAL A 418 -31.00 1.99 10.45
CA VAL A 418 -30.56 0.59 10.53
C VAL A 418 -31.55 -0.16 11.41
N ARG A 419 -32.19 -1.18 10.84
CA ARG A 419 -33.21 -1.95 11.53
C ARG A 419 -32.88 -3.44 11.51
N ASP A 420 -33.37 -4.11 12.53
CA ASP A 420 -33.41 -5.57 12.59
C ASP A 420 -34.67 -6.09 11.86
N SER A 421 -34.73 -7.40 11.63
CA SER A 421 -35.79 -8.14 10.95
C SER A 421 -37.18 -8.00 11.58
N ASP A 422 -37.26 -7.69 12.86
CA ASP A 422 -38.51 -7.41 13.60
C ASP A 422 -39.00 -5.96 13.40
N GLY A 423 -38.22 -5.12 12.71
CA GLY A 423 -38.50 -3.70 12.50
C GLY A 423 -37.98 -2.78 13.60
N SER A 424 -37.32 -3.32 14.63
CA SER A 424 -36.69 -2.53 15.70
C SER A 424 -35.55 -1.70 15.14
N VAL A 425 -35.55 -0.40 15.46
CA VAL A 425 -34.50 0.54 15.04
C VAL A 425 -33.31 0.41 15.97
N VAL A 426 -32.16 0.03 15.42
CA VAL A 426 -30.89 -0.07 16.15
C VAL A 426 -30.08 1.22 16.03
N GLN A 427 -30.06 1.84 14.85
CA GLN A 427 -29.45 3.15 14.62
C GLN A 427 -30.38 4.02 13.77
N PHE A 428 -30.46 5.31 14.10
CA PHE A 428 -31.23 6.26 13.29
C PHE A 428 -30.57 6.59 11.95
N ILE A 429 -29.25 6.59 11.93
CA ILE A 429 -28.43 6.81 10.74
C ILE A 429 -27.24 5.84 10.84
N TYR A 430 -26.95 5.12 9.76
CA TYR A 430 -25.80 4.22 9.72
C TYR A 430 -24.50 4.98 10.05
N GLY A 431 -23.77 4.56 11.08
CA GLY A 431 -22.49 5.20 11.45
C GLY A 431 -22.61 6.67 11.88
N GLU A 432 -23.81 7.14 12.24
CA GLU A 432 -24.14 8.54 12.58
C GLU A 432 -23.97 9.57 11.45
N ASP A 433 -23.31 9.21 10.34
CA ASP A 433 -23.09 10.05 9.17
C ASP A 433 -23.76 9.52 7.89
N GLY A 434 -24.25 8.27 7.91
CA GLY A 434 -24.97 7.62 6.83
C GLY A 434 -24.08 7.14 5.69
N VAL A 435 -22.76 7.26 5.82
CA VAL A 435 -21.82 7.06 4.71
C VAL A 435 -21.37 5.60 4.62
N ASP A 436 -21.38 5.07 3.40
CA ASP A 436 -20.81 3.76 3.10
C ASP A 436 -19.28 3.82 3.14
N VAL A 437 -18.66 2.96 3.97
CA VAL A 437 -17.21 2.90 4.19
C VAL A 437 -16.44 2.75 2.88
N THR A 438 -16.98 2.03 1.89
CA THR A 438 -16.33 1.83 0.59
C THR A 438 -16.21 3.12 -0.22
N LYS A 439 -17.06 4.12 0.04
CA LYS A 439 -17.12 5.41 -0.66
C LYS A 439 -16.58 6.58 0.14
N THR A 440 -16.05 6.33 1.35
CA THR A 440 -15.52 7.36 2.27
C THR A 440 -14.19 7.95 1.81
N SER A 441 -13.30 7.13 1.24
CA SER A 441 -11.88 7.49 1.06
C SER A 441 -11.67 8.86 0.41
N CYS A 442 -12.40 9.19 -0.65
CA CYS A 442 -12.21 10.45 -1.38
C CYS A 442 -13.11 11.61 -0.92
N LEU A 443 -13.95 11.45 0.11
CA LEU A 443 -14.80 12.53 0.62
C LEU A 443 -14.01 13.67 1.26
N THR A 444 -12.97 13.32 2.01
CA THR A 444 -12.08 14.28 2.69
C THR A 444 -10.90 14.70 1.82
N ALA A 445 -10.72 14.09 0.64
CA ALA A 445 -9.64 14.39 -0.29
C ALA A 445 -9.97 15.63 -1.16
N PHE A 446 -10.12 16.78 -0.49
CA PHE A 446 -10.58 18.03 -1.13
C PHE A 446 -9.71 18.47 -2.30
N GLU A 447 -8.39 18.22 -2.27
CA GLU A 447 -7.48 18.53 -3.39
C GLU A 447 -7.84 17.76 -4.68
N ILE A 448 -8.19 16.48 -4.55
CA ILE A 448 -8.56 15.62 -5.68
C ILE A 448 -9.93 16.04 -6.23
N LEU A 449 -10.89 16.32 -5.34
CA LEU A 449 -12.22 16.79 -5.73
C LEU A 449 -12.15 18.16 -6.42
N ALA A 450 -11.34 19.07 -5.89
CA ALA A 450 -11.10 20.39 -6.46
C ALA A 450 -10.49 20.32 -7.86
N ALA A 451 -9.45 19.51 -8.05
CA ALA A 451 -8.77 19.36 -9.33
C ALA A 451 -9.69 18.77 -10.42
N ASN A 452 -10.67 17.95 -10.04
CA ASN A 452 -11.50 17.17 -10.97
C ASN A 452 -12.99 17.57 -10.96
N GLN A 453 -13.30 18.81 -10.56
CA GLN A 453 -14.67 19.28 -10.35
C GLN A 453 -15.59 19.06 -11.57
N LYS A 454 -15.10 19.39 -12.77
CA LYS A 454 -15.88 19.27 -14.02
C LYS A 454 -16.26 17.83 -14.35
N LEU A 455 -15.30 16.92 -14.18
CA LEU A 455 -15.48 15.50 -14.42
C LEU A 455 -16.52 14.92 -13.46
N LEU A 456 -16.38 15.22 -12.17
CA LEU A 456 -17.32 14.76 -11.14
C LEU A 456 -18.72 15.34 -11.36
N SER A 457 -18.85 16.60 -11.76
CA SER A 457 -20.16 17.19 -12.06
C SER A 457 -20.85 16.51 -13.24
N HIS A 458 -20.09 16.10 -14.27
CA HIS A 458 -20.62 15.38 -15.42
C HIS A 458 -21.08 13.98 -15.02
N ARG A 459 -20.26 13.24 -14.26
CA ARG A 459 -20.58 11.88 -13.80
C ARG A 459 -21.76 11.83 -12.84
N LEU A 460 -21.81 12.74 -11.87
CA LEU A 460 -22.90 12.81 -10.89
C LEU A 460 -24.17 13.48 -11.45
N HIS A 461 -24.22 13.78 -12.75
CA HIS A 461 -25.33 14.45 -13.41
C HIS A 461 -25.81 15.69 -12.66
N LYS A 462 -24.87 16.57 -12.29
CA LYS A 462 -25.11 17.77 -11.48
C LYS A 462 -26.28 18.61 -12.00
N ASP A 463 -26.44 18.73 -13.32
CA ASP A 463 -27.53 19.50 -13.93
C ASP A 463 -28.92 18.89 -13.66
N LYS A 464 -29.04 17.56 -13.65
CA LYS A 464 -30.30 16.88 -13.27
C LYS A 464 -30.61 17.05 -11.79
N PHE A 465 -29.58 17.03 -10.95
CA PHE A 465 -29.73 17.18 -9.51
C PHE A 465 -30.06 18.61 -9.09
N ILE A 466 -29.43 19.62 -9.70
CA ILE A 466 -29.76 21.02 -9.47
C ILE A 466 -31.19 21.31 -9.92
N ASN A 467 -31.65 20.74 -11.03
CA ASN A 467 -33.05 20.89 -11.46
C ASN A 467 -34.03 20.20 -10.50
N PHE A 468 -33.64 19.06 -9.90
CA PHE A 468 -34.43 18.38 -8.87
C PHE A 468 -34.53 19.19 -7.57
N LEU A 469 -33.44 19.84 -7.14
CA LEU A 469 -33.43 20.71 -5.97
C LEU A 469 -34.03 22.10 -6.23
N GLY A 470 -33.86 22.65 -7.43
CA GLY A 470 -34.29 23.99 -7.82
C GLY A 470 -35.80 24.20 -7.88
N GLY A 471 -36.59 23.12 -7.83
CA GLY A 471 -38.05 23.16 -7.68
C GLY A 471 -38.55 23.27 -6.24
N LYS A 472 -37.66 23.13 -5.23
CA LYS A 472 -37.99 23.30 -3.81
C LYS A 472 -37.12 24.40 -3.22
N SER A 473 -37.76 25.51 -2.83
CA SER A 473 -37.16 26.60 -2.09
C SER A 473 -36.34 26.10 -0.89
N SER A 474 -35.01 26.16 -1.01
CA SER A 474 -33.93 26.40 -0.02
C SER A 474 -34.01 26.00 1.47
N ASN A 475 -35.07 25.38 1.99
CA ASN A 475 -35.19 25.02 3.42
C ASN A 475 -35.52 23.53 3.69
N GLU A 476 -35.75 22.70 2.68
CA GLU A 476 -36.18 21.29 2.88
C GLU A 476 -35.45 20.28 1.97
N SER A 477 -34.13 20.40 1.84
CA SER A 477 -33.31 19.22 1.49
C SER A 477 -32.94 18.51 2.78
N SER A 478 -33.57 17.36 3.07
CA SER A 478 -33.43 16.60 4.32
C SER A 478 -32.01 16.12 4.64
N VAL A 479 -31.10 16.12 3.66
CA VAL A 479 -29.70 15.71 3.84
C VAL A 479 -28.81 16.95 3.93
N VAL A 480 -28.58 17.40 5.16
CA VAL A 480 -27.65 18.49 5.48
C VAL A 480 -26.24 17.90 5.59
N LEU A 481 -25.29 18.47 4.84
CA LEU A 481 -23.87 18.16 4.99
C LEU A 481 -23.46 18.23 6.48
N PRO A 482 -22.75 17.23 7.02
CA PRO A 482 -22.27 17.28 8.39
C PRO A 482 -21.49 18.56 8.68
N LYS A 483 -21.76 19.21 9.81
CA LYS A 483 -21.14 20.50 10.19
C LYS A 483 -19.61 20.43 10.18
N ALA A 484 -19.05 19.29 10.61
CA ALA A 484 -17.61 19.04 10.60
C ALA A 484 -17.04 19.09 9.17
N LEU A 485 -17.60 18.30 8.25
CA LEU A 485 -17.16 18.27 6.85
C LEU A 485 -17.32 19.65 6.17
N GLN A 486 -18.38 20.39 6.51
CA GLN A 486 -18.58 21.75 6.02
C GLN A 486 -17.50 22.71 6.54
N SER A 487 -17.12 22.62 7.81
CA SER A 487 -16.06 23.45 8.39
C SER A 487 -14.69 23.13 7.80
N GLU A 488 -14.36 21.86 7.60
CA GLU A 488 -13.11 21.42 6.98
C GLU A 488 -12.99 21.87 5.54
N ALA A 489 -14.06 21.73 4.75
CA ALA A 489 -14.10 22.17 3.36
C ALA A 489 -13.93 23.70 3.24
N ARG A 490 -14.51 24.48 4.17
CA ARG A 490 -14.33 25.94 4.23
C ARG A 490 -12.90 26.31 4.60
N ALA A 491 -12.33 25.68 5.63
CA ALA A 491 -10.94 25.89 6.04
C ALA A 491 -9.96 25.56 4.90
N PHE A 492 -10.20 24.47 4.17
CA PHE A 492 -9.43 24.12 2.98
C PHE A 492 -9.53 25.22 1.90
N PHE A 493 -10.74 25.71 1.60
CA PHE A 493 -10.92 26.77 0.62
C PHE A 493 -10.25 28.09 1.02
N GLU A 494 -10.23 28.42 2.31
CA GLU A 494 -9.57 29.62 2.85
C GLU A 494 -8.04 29.51 2.77
N ASN A 495 -7.48 28.33 3.08
CA ASN A 495 -6.04 28.07 3.06
C ASN A 495 -5.44 28.03 1.64
N LEU A 496 -6.25 27.84 0.61
CA LEU A 496 -5.77 27.81 -0.78
C LEU A 496 -5.28 29.19 -1.25
N THR A 497 -4.03 29.24 -1.73
CA THR A 497 -3.47 30.46 -2.34
C THR A 497 -4.20 30.84 -3.62
N LYS A 498 -4.17 32.13 -4.00
CA LYS A 498 -4.78 32.61 -5.26
C LYS A 498 -4.27 31.85 -6.49
N LYS A 499 -2.99 31.47 -6.51
CA LYS A 499 -2.36 30.70 -7.59
C LYS A 499 -2.91 29.26 -7.66
N GLN A 500 -3.12 28.61 -6.53
CA GLN A 500 -3.70 27.27 -6.47
C GLN A 500 -5.17 27.28 -6.91
N LYS A 501 -5.96 28.26 -6.43
CA LYS A 501 -7.37 28.43 -6.85
C LYS A 501 -7.50 28.58 -8.36
N LEU A 502 -6.62 29.39 -8.97
CA LEU A 502 -6.60 29.59 -10.42
C LEU A 502 -6.17 28.32 -11.17
N SER A 503 -5.18 27.59 -10.65
CA SER A 503 -4.72 26.32 -11.24
C SER A 503 -5.78 25.21 -11.22
N MET A 504 -6.58 25.16 -10.15
CA MET A 504 -7.67 24.21 -9.96
C MET A 504 -9.00 24.69 -10.56
N LYS A 505 -9.02 25.86 -11.22
CA LYS A 505 -10.22 26.49 -11.79
C LYS A 505 -11.36 26.66 -10.76
N LEU A 506 -11.02 26.83 -9.48
CA LEU A 506 -11.95 27.04 -8.37
C LEU A 506 -12.33 28.53 -8.29
N THR A 507 -13.38 28.93 -9.00
CA THR A 507 -13.82 30.34 -9.04
C THR A 507 -14.86 30.71 -7.99
N LYS A 508 -15.70 29.76 -7.53
CA LYS A 508 -16.75 30.03 -6.54
C LYS A 508 -16.80 28.95 -5.45
N ALA A 509 -16.72 29.36 -4.19
CA ALA A 509 -16.84 28.46 -3.04
C ALA A 509 -18.17 27.70 -3.03
N LYS A 510 -19.26 28.37 -3.42
CA LYS A 510 -20.60 27.76 -3.50
C LYS A 510 -20.64 26.55 -4.44
N GLU A 511 -20.03 26.66 -5.62
CA GLU A 511 -20.04 25.58 -6.62
C GLU A 511 -19.27 24.33 -6.16
N PHE A 512 -18.24 24.51 -5.32
CA PHE A 512 -17.49 23.43 -4.69
C PHE A 512 -18.29 22.78 -3.56
N MET A 513 -18.94 23.58 -2.72
CA MET A 513 -19.83 23.07 -1.66
C MET A 513 -21.01 22.29 -2.23
N ASP A 514 -21.62 22.77 -3.32
CA ASP A 514 -22.71 22.06 -4.01
C ASP A 514 -22.22 20.70 -4.56
N LEU A 515 -20.98 20.66 -5.08
CA LEU A 515 -20.37 19.40 -5.54
C LEU A 515 -20.08 18.45 -4.37
N LEU A 516 -19.60 18.98 -3.25
CA LEU A 516 -19.34 18.18 -2.05
C LEU A 516 -20.64 17.60 -1.48
N GLN A 517 -21.74 18.37 -1.50
CA GLN A 517 -23.06 17.90 -1.07
C GLN A 517 -23.55 16.76 -1.97
N LEU A 518 -23.47 16.96 -3.28
CA LEU A 518 -23.77 15.94 -4.28
C LEU A 518 -22.97 14.67 -4.05
N ARG A 519 -21.68 14.83 -3.78
CA ARG A 519 -20.78 13.72 -3.54
C ARG A 519 -21.14 12.98 -2.24
N TYR A 520 -21.39 13.70 -1.16
CA TYR A 520 -21.80 13.13 0.12
C TYR A 520 -23.08 12.30 -0.03
N ILE A 521 -24.10 12.82 -0.72
CA ILE A 521 -25.35 12.08 -0.98
C ILE A 521 -25.09 10.81 -1.79
N SER A 522 -24.20 10.86 -2.79
CA SER A 522 -23.83 9.67 -3.58
C SER A 522 -23.03 8.63 -2.78
N SER A 523 -22.42 9.04 -1.67
CA SER A 523 -21.62 8.18 -0.79
C SER A 523 -22.45 7.56 0.35
N LEU A 524 -23.73 7.89 0.47
CA LEU A 524 -24.59 7.28 1.49
C LEU A 524 -24.75 5.77 1.26
N ALA A 525 -24.89 5.04 2.36
CA ALA A 525 -25.23 3.62 2.35
C ALA A 525 -26.57 3.40 1.62
N GLN A 526 -26.59 2.39 0.75
CA GLN A 526 -27.77 2.12 -0.06
C GLN A 526 -28.81 1.36 0.77
N PRO A 527 -30.11 1.63 0.59
CA PRO A 527 -31.15 0.82 1.21
C PRO A 527 -31.01 -0.65 0.79
N GLY A 528 -31.16 -1.56 1.75
CA GLY A 528 -30.97 -3.00 1.59
C GLY A 528 -29.55 -3.50 1.90
N GLU A 529 -28.60 -2.60 2.21
CA GLU A 529 -27.22 -2.97 2.49
C GLU A 529 -27.10 -3.72 3.84
N ALA A 530 -26.49 -4.90 3.81
CA ALA A 530 -26.38 -5.83 4.95
C ALA A 530 -25.24 -5.43 5.92
N VAL A 531 -25.40 -4.26 6.54
CA VAL A 531 -24.37 -3.63 7.39
C VAL A 531 -23.93 -4.48 8.57
N GLY A 532 -24.81 -5.31 9.13
CA GLY A 532 -24.43 -6.19 10.24
C GLY A 532 -23.50 -7.33 9.84
N VAL A 533 -23.72 -7.94 8.67
CA VAL A 533 -22.80 -8.95 8.11
C VAL A 533 -21.46 -8.32 7.77
N ILE A 534 -21.46 -7.13 7.17
CA ILE A 534 -20.25 -6.37 6.84
C ILE A 534 -19.43 -6.07 8.11
N ALA A 535 -20.09 -5.65 9.19
CA ALA A 535 -19.44 -5.41 10.48
C ALA A 535 -18.84 -6.69 11.07
N GLY A 536 -19.62 -7.78 11.11
CA GLY A 536 -19.16 -9.07 11.63
C GLY A 536 -17.95 -9.63 10.85
N GLN A 537 -17.95 -9.50 9.52
CA GLN A 537 -16.82 -9.89 8.67
C GLN A 537 -15.58 -9.02 8.90
N SER A 538 -15.78 -7.70 9.04
CA SER A 538 -14.69 -6.75 9.24
C SER A 538 -13.94 -7.00 10.55
N ILE A 539 -14.67 -7.32 11.63
CA ILE A 539 -14.07 -7.64 12.93
C ILE A 539 -13.35 -8.99 12.87
N GLY A 540 -13.98 -10.01 12.26
CA GLY A 540 -13.39 -11.35 12.14
C GLY A 540 -12.06 -11.37 11.38
N ARG A 541 -11.82 -10.41 10.48
CA ARG A 541 -10.59 -10.27 9.70
C ARG A 541 -9.49 -9.46 10.40
N ALA A 542 -9.84 -8.67 11.41
CA ALA A 542 -8.91 -7.82 12.16
C ALA A 542 -8.14 -8.59 13.25
N PHE A 543 -8.59 -9.79 13.59
CA PHE A 543 -7.95 -10.74 14.51
C PHE A 543 -7.31 -11.90 13.75
#